data_AF-A0A9W7ATW1-F1
#
_entry.id   AF-A0A9W7ATW1-F1
#
_cell.length_a   1.000
_cell.length_b   1.000
_cell.length_c   1.000
_cell.angle_alpha   90.00
_cell.angle_beta   90.00
_cell.angle_gamma   90.00
#
_symmetry.space_group_name_H-M   'P 1'
#
loop_
_entity.id
_entity.type
_entity.pdbx_description
1 polymer ?
#
loop_
_entity_poly.entity_id
_entity_poly.type
_entity_poly.pdbx_seq_one_letter_code
_entity_poly.pdbx_strand_id
1 'polypeptide(L)'
;MNDTLATLQQRGDIFTRNMLNSKLKVAQMQMALKEADALIVANRDKTKKKAIGLLNLHVLTPNDAYQRADGLNPTKLADINQKKLVANLEARLNKALIRHSETVNENNGIKHKVDKLRRKRLNDNFNRLSLEKKLRRLQELMDVVMETAAEAADQREKAAEAKNNLLSVNIDEAAVFNEEYNDLGTYIDTQNELLEESIAKAAKAVKFDDNAEEDINTRGALTVENEKEIKEKLIELEGLKKKHIEDRKNAEDKINMYNQDFADLRAVSMLDDYDKIVAVFCKNEEETFSMFNFIQTVNQETDHILEQHARLEEEIMSYADDQKAKEQDRKDIVESYDRQVQEAKDERERAIALSSDEQKTVEKIAKKVQTLFYKIQCDQLLESGNKGGKAGGGAAISSESRLAVLSGQGVTENNILHFMGLIEERAVQIIGDYVKNESQQGGGGSKGGSRAGSRAGGGRRPSISQGPKDPSEIRNMPAALEIDSESDLEDDDKPQSIEYMRKTMQDSVGRRSNRSKKNVRGRK
;
A
#
# COMPACT_ATOMS: atom_id res chain seq x y z
N MET A 1 -55.69 88.03 89.96
CA MET A 1 -54.85 88.67 88.92
C MET A 1 -53.39 88.27 89.00
N ASN A 2 -52.82 87.99 90.19
CA ASN A 2 -51.40 87.60 90.30
C ASN A 2 -51.09 86.19 89.76
N ASP A 3 -51.97 85.20 89.95
CA ASP A 3 -51.73 83.83 89.48
C ASP A 3 -51.76 83.69 87.94
N THR A 4 -52.61 84.47 87.27
CA THR A 4 -52.69 84.49 85.80
C THR A 4 -51.44 85.11 85.17
N LEU A 5 -50.83 86.09 85.84
CA LEU A 5 -49.59 86.71 85.38
C LEU A 5 -48.40 85.77 85.59
N ALA A 6 -48.33 85.10 86.74
CA ALA A 6 -47.30 84.11 87.04
C ALA A 6 -47.33 82.91 86.09
N THR A 7 -48.52 82.41 85.71
CA THR A 7 -48.65 81.32 84.74
C THR A 7 -48.27 81.73 83.31
N LEU A 8 -48.57 82.97 82.89
CA LEU A 8 -48.10 83.50 81.60
C LEU A 8 -46.58 83.67 81.58
N GLN A 9 -45.99 84.17 82.66
CA GLN A 9 -44.54 84.33 82.80
C GLN A 9 -43.83 82.97 82.75
N GLN A 10 -44.32 81.97 83.49
CA GLN A 10 -43.80 80.60 83.45
C GLN A 10 -43.90 79.99 82.05
N ARG A 11 -45.01 80.23 81.33
CA ARG A 11 -45.18 79.74 79.95
C ARG A 11 -44.24 80.45 78.97
N GLY A 12 -43.99 81.75 79.16
CA GLY A 12 -43.01 82.54 78.41
C GLY A 12 -41.57 82.03 78.62
N ASP A 13 -41.21 81.69 79.85
CA ASP A 13 -39.91 81.12 80.19
C ASP A 13 -39.73 79.72 79.56
N ILE A 14 -40.77 78.88 79.62
CA ILE A 14 -40.79 77.57 78.95
C ILE A 14 -40.63 77.73 77.44
N PHE A 15 -41.35 78.68 76.82
CA PHE A 15 -41.25 78.92 75.38
C PHE A 15 -39.86 79.42 74.97
N THR A 16 -39.28 80.35 75.74
CA THR A 16 -37.92 80.85 75.52
C THR A 16 -36.89 79.72 75.64
N ARG A 17 -37.03 78.86 76.66
CA ARG A 17 -36.18 77.67 76.83
C ARG A 17 -36.33 76.69 75.66
N ASN A 18 -37.55 76.42 75.21
CA ASN A 18 -37.82 75.57 74.05
C ASN A 18 -37.28 76.16 72.75
N MET A 19 -37.36 77.48 72.57
CA MET A 19 -36.80 78.18 71.42
C MET A 19 -35.27 78.10 71.43
N LEU A 20 -34.62 78.31 72.57
CA LEU A 20 -33.17 78.15 72.72
C LEU A 20 -32.73 76.70 72.46
N ASN A 21 -33.44 75.72 73.03
CA ASN A 21 -33.17 74.30 72.77
C ASN A 21 -33.35 73.96 71.28
N SER A 22 -34.35 74.52 70.62
CA SER A 22 -34.58 74.31 69.18
C SER A 22 -33.48 74.94 68.33
N LYS A 23 -33.04 76.17 68.66
CA LYS A 23 -31.90 76.82 67.98
C LYS A 23 -30.62 76.01 68.15
N LEU A 24 -30.36 75.50 69.35
CA LEU A 24 -29.21 74.63 69.63
C LEU A 24 -29.30 73.32 68.83
N LYS A 25 -30.48 72.69 68.77
CA LYS A 25 -30.72 71.48 67.97
C LYS A 25 -30.53 71.73 66.46
N VAL A 26 -30.99 72.86 65.94
CA VAL A 26 -30.79 73.24 64.53
C VAL A 26 -29.30 73.46 64.24
N ALA A 27 -28.58 74.14 65.12
CA ALA A 27 -27.13 74.33 64.97
C ALA A 27 -26.36 72.99 65.00
N GLN A 28 -26.74 72.07 65.89
CA GLN A 28 -26.19 70.72 65.93
C GLN A 28 -26.48 69.94 64.64
N MET A 29 -27.71 70.00 64.11
CA MET A 29 -28.03 69.35 62.83
C MET A 29 -27.26 69.97 61.65
N GLN A 30 -27.07 71.30 61.63
CA GLN A 30 -26.27 71.96 60.59
C GLN A 30 -24.80 71.55 60.65
N MET A 31 -24.23 71.39 61.85
CA MET A 31 -22.88 70.86 62.03
C MET A 31 -22.79 69.41 61.53
N ALA A 32 -23.75 68.56 61.90
CA ALA A 32 -23.82 67.18 61.44
C ALA A 32 -23.98 67.06 59.91
N LEU A 33 -24.76 67.94 59.27
CA LEU A 33 -24.89 67.98 57.82
C LEU A 33 -23.57 68.37 57.14
N LYS A 34 -22.86 69.38 57.66
CA LYS A 34 -21.54 69.76 57.13
C LYS A 34 -20.51 68.64 57.27
N GLU A 35 -20.53 67.93 58.40
CA GLU A 35 -19.68 66.77 58.61
C GLU A 35 -20.03 65.61 57.66
N ALA A 36 -21.32 65.33 57.47
CA ALA A 36 -21.79 64.33 56.51
C ALA A 36 -21.36 64.68 55.07
N ASP A 37 -21.50 65.95 54.65
CA ASP A 37 -21.06 66.41 53.33
C ASP A 37 -19.54 66.26 53.16
N ALA A 38 -18.75 66.61 54.18
CA ALA A 38 -17.30 66.42 54.16
C ALA A 38 -16.91 64.93 54.04
N LEU A 39 -17.62 64.04 54.74
CA LEU A 39 -17.42 62.59 54.63
C LEU A 39 -17.81 62.05 53.25
N ILE A 40 -18.89 62.55 52.64
CA ILE A 40 -19.32 62.18 51.29
C ILE A 40 -18.25 62.58 50.26
N VAL A 41 -17.73 63.81 50.34
CA VAL A 41 -16.66 64.30 49.46
C VAL A 41 -15.40 63.46 49.63
N ALA A 42 -14.96 63.23 50.88
CA ALA A 42 -13.77 62.43 51.16
C ALA A 42 -13.90 60.98 50.65
N ASN A 43 -15.07 60.36 50.80
CA ASN A 43 -15.33 59.02 50.27
C ASN A 43 -15.39 58.99 48.74
N ARG A 44 -15.95 60.02 48.11
CA ARG A 44 -15.95 60.17 46.65
C ARG A 44 -14.53 60.28 46.11
N ASP A 45 -13.67 61.07 46.75
CA ASP A 45 -12.27 61.23 46.35
C ASP A 45 -11.45 59.96 46.58
N LYS A 46 -11.63 59.28 47.71
CA LYS A 46 -11.01 57.96 47.96
C LYS A 46 -11.42 56.94 46.89
N THR A 47 -12.70 56.92 46.52
CA THR A 47 -13.22 56.02 45.48
C THR A 47 -12.68 56.39 44.10
N LYS A 48 -12.60 57.69 43.77
CA LYS A 48 -11.99 58.17 42.52
C LYS A 48 -10.52 57.77 42.43
N LYS A 49 -9.74 57.95 43.50
CA LYS A 49 -8.32 57.53 43.57
C LYS A 49 -8.15 56.03 43.38
N LYS A 50 -8.96 55.20 44.05
CA LYS A 50 -8.94 53.74 43.87
C LYS A 50 -9.30 53.33 42.45
N ALA A 51 -10.34 53.92 41.86
CA ALA A 51 -10.74 53.65 40.48
C ALA A 51 -9.67 54.07 39.47
N ILE A 52 -9.02 55.21 39.65
CA ILE A 52 -7.88 55.64 38.82
C ILE A 52 -6.71 54.65 38.95
N GLY A 53 -6.39 54.21 40.17
CA GLY A 53 -5.36 53.20 40.39
C GLY A 53 -5.63 51.91 39.63
N LEU A 54 -6.87 51.42 39.67
CA LEU A 54 -7.30 50.25 38.91
C LEU A 54 -7.27 50.47 37.39
N LEU A 55 -7.64 51.66 36.92
CA LEU A 55 -7.59 52.03 35.51
C LEU A 55 -6.15 52.13 34.98
N ASN A 56 -5.18 52.49 35.83
CA ASN A 56 -3.78 52.64 35.44
C ASN A 56 -2.95 51.36 35.60
N LEU A 57 -3.41 50.35 36.34
CA LEU A 57 -2.60 49.17 36.67
C LEU A 57 -2.21 48.32 35.44
N HIS A 58 -2.97 48.39 34.34
CA HIS A 58 -2.80 47.51 33.18
C HIS A 58 -2.98 48.18 31.81
N VAL A 59 -2.74 49.49 31.70
CA VAL A 59 -2.89 50.22 30.43
C VAL A 59 -1.55 50.79 29.96
N LEU A 60 -1.15 50.43 28.72
CA LEU A 60 0.04 50.93 28.01
C LEU A 60 -0.23 52.27 27.27
N THR A 61 -1.30 52.98 27.60
CA THR A 61 -1.67 54.21 26.88
C THR A 61 -0.93 55.41 27.47
N PRO A 62 -0.38 56.31 26.64
CA PRO A 62 0.44 57.44 27.06
C PRO A 62 -0.32 58.57 27.79
N ASN A 63 -1.62 58.42 28.04
CA ASN A 63 -2.46 59.47 28.62
C ASN A 63 -3.08 58.99 29.93
N ASP A 64 -2.76 59.68 31.03
CA ASP A 64 -3.16 59.28 32.39
C ASP A 64 -4.70 59.26 32.57
N ALA A 65 -5.22 58.23 33.26
CA ALA A 65 -6.66 58.05 33.50
C ALA A 65 -7.34 59.20 34.28
N TYR A 66 -6.57 60.18 34.75
CA TYR A 66 -7.05 61.37 35.43
C TYR A 66 -8.07 62.17 34.59
N GLN A 67 -7.89 62.21 33.26
CA GLN A 67 -8.80 62.92 32.36
C GLN A 67 -10.08 62.12 32.03
N ARG A 68 -10.10 60.80 32.29
CA ARG A 68 -11.24 59.91 31.98
C ARG A 68 -12.14 59.64 33.19
N ALA A 69 -11.60 59.86 34.40
CA ALA A 69 -12.30 59.63 35.66
C ALA A 69 -13.18 60.81 36.11
N ASP A 70 -13.30 61.87 35.30
CA ASP A 70 -14.09 63.07 35.63
C ASP A 70 -15.56 62.99 35.18
N GLY A 71 -15.99 61.84 34.65
CA GLY A 71 -17.38 61.54 34.32
C GLY A 71 -18.18 60.90 35.47
N LEU A 72 -19.51 60.81 35.30
CA LEU A 72 -20.41 60.10 36.21
C LEU A 72 -20.03 58.59 36.29
N ASN A 73 -19.47 58.17 37.43
CA ASN A 73 -19.11 56.79 37.84
C ASN A 73 -17.79 56.20 37.30
N PRO A 74 -16.62 56.63 37.81
CA PRO A 74 -15.31 56.04 37.47
C PRO A 74 -15.20 54.56 37.84
N THR A 75 -15.91 54.09 38.89
CA THR A 75 -15.93 52.68 39.30
C THR A 75 -16.51 51.78 38.21
N LYS A 76 -17.64 52.17 37.60
CA LYS A 76 -18.25 51.38 36.52
C LYS A 76 -17.33 51.28 35.30
N LEU A 77 -16.58 52.35 35.01
CA LEU A 77 -15.62 52.35 33.92
C LEU A 77 -14.42 51.42 34.21
N ALA A 78 -13.93 51.41 35.45
CA ALA A 78 -12.90 50.49 35.90
C ALA A 78 -13.36 49.02 35.78
N ASP A 79 -14.58 48.71 36.23
CA ASP A 79 -15.16 47.37 36.13
C ASP A 79 -15.31 46.92 34.66
N ILE A 80 -15.76 47.81 33.78
CA ILE A 80 -15.88 47.53 32.33
C ILE A 80 -14.50 47.25 31.72
N ASN A 81 -13.48 48.04 32.07
CA ASN A 81 -12.13 47.85 31.55
C ASN A 81 -11.48 46.58 32.08
N GLN A 82 -11.69 46.25 33.35
CA GLN A 82 -11.23 44.98 33.93
C GLN A 82 -11.90 43.79 33.24
N LYS A 83 -13.22 43.83 33.02
CA LYS A 83 -13.94 42.79 32.26
C LYS A 83 -13.40 42.62 30.85
N LYS A 84 -13.10 43.72 30.15
CA LYS A 84 -12.48 43.68 28.81
C LYS A 84 -11.07 43.09 28.83
N LEU A 85 -10.27 43.42 29.85
CA LEU A 85 -8.93 42.86 30.01
C LEU A 85 -8.99 41.36 30.27
N VAL A 86 -9.86 40.91 31.19
CA VAL A 86 -10.09 39.50 31.46
C VAL A 86 -10.52 38.77 30.19
N ALA A 87 -11.51 39.30 29.45
CA ALA A 87 -11.94 38.71 28.19
C ALA A 87 -10.81 38.65 27.13
N ASN A 88 -9.91 39.64 27.09
CA ASN A 88 -8.76 39.60 26.18
C ASN A 88 -7.73 38.55 26.61
N LEU A 89 -7.45 38.44 27.90
CA LEU A 89 -6.54 37.41 28.44
C LEU A 89 -7.11 36.00 28.25
N GLU A 90 -8.40 35.81 28.46
CA GLU A 90 -9.12 34.56 28.18
C GLU A 90 -9.05 34.22 26.69
N ALA A 91 -9.28 35.19 25.80
CA ALA A 91 -9.17 34.98 24.36
C ALA A 91 -7.73 34.60 23.93
N ARG A 92 -6.71 35.25 24.52
CA ARG A 92 -5.30 34.90 24.29
C ARG A 92 -4.97 33.51 24.82
N LEU A 93 -5.47 33.15 26.01
CA LEU A 93 -5.29 31.83 26.60
C LEU A 93 -5.96 30.75 25.73
N ASN A 94 -7.20 30.96 25.31
CA ASN A 94 -7.91 30.05 24.42
C ASN A 94 -7.16 29.86 23.10
N LYS A 95 -6.63 30.94 22.50
CA LYS A 95 -5.79 30.84 21.29
C LYS A 95 -4.50 30.06 21.55
N ALA A 96 -3.87 30.22 22.71
CA ALA A 96 -2.69 29.44 23.10
C ALA A 96 -3.03 27.96 23.32
N LEU A 97 -4.18 27.65 23.93
CA LEU A 97 -4.66 26.29 24.14
C LEU A 97 -5.00 25.59 22.82
N ILE A 98 -5.66 26.28 21.88
CA ILE A 98 -5.93 25.76 20.54
C ILE A 98 -4.61 25.41 19.84
N ARG A 99 -3.65 26.35 19.81
CA ARG A 99 -2.32 26.10 19.24
C ARG A 99 -1.61 24.93 19.91
N HIS A 100 -1.70 24.83 21.24
CA HIS A 100 -1.12 23.71 21.96
C HIS A 100 -1.75 22.38 21.52
N SER A 101 -3.08 22.32 21.43
CA SER A 101 -3.79 21.13 20.95
C SER A 101 -3.41 20.77 19.51
N GLU A 102 -3.28 21.75 18.62
CA GLU A 102 -2.83 21.55 17.23
C GLU A 102 -1.42 20.94 17.21
N THR A 103 -0.46 21.51 17.96
CA THR A 103 0.90 20.97 18.02
C THR A 103 0.97 19.56 18.64
N VAL A 104 0.10 19.24 19.60
CA VAL A 104 0.02 17.89 20.18
C VAL A 104 -0.51 16.90 19.14
N ASN A 105 -1.53 17.29 18.37
CA ASN A 105 -2.07 16.46 17.29
C ASN A 105 -1.04 16.22 16.18
N GLU A 106 -0.32 17.26 15.75
CA GLU A 106 0.79 17.14 14.80
C GLU A 106 1.88 16.21 15.32
N ASN A 107 2.30 16.37 16.58
CA ASN A 107 3.28 15.49 17.21
C ASN A 107 2.82 14.02 17.27
N ASN A 108 1.55 13.78 17.56
CA ASN A 108 0.98 12.43 17.53
C ASN A 108 0.98 11.85 16.11
N GLY A 109 0.63 12.66 15.10
CA GLY A 109 0.74 12.27 13.70
C GLY A 109 2.18 11.89 13.29
N ILE A 110 3.17 12.68 13.72
CA ILE A 110 4.59 12.39 13.49
C ILE A 110 5.01 11.09 14.19
N LYS A 111 4.58 10.88 15.44
CA LYS A 111 4.86 9.62 16.18
C LYS A 111 4.32 8.40 15.44
N HIS A 112 3.06 8.44 14.99
CA HIS A 112 2.49 7.36 14.21
C HIS A 112 3.26 7.09 12.91
N LYS A 113 3.70 8.15 12.21
CA LYS A 113 4.54 8.01 11.02
C LYS A 113 5.89 7.36 11.34
N VAL A 114 6.54 7.78 12.44
CA VAL A 114 7.79 7.17 12.91
C VAL A 114 7.60 5.69 13.24
N ASP A 115 6.53 5.32 13.92
CA ASP A 115 6.26 3.92 14.28
C ASP A 115 5.90 3.07 13.06
N LYS A 116 5.19 3.62 12.08
CA LYS A 116 4.98 2.96 10.78
C LYS A 116 6.31 2.70 10.07
N LEU A 117 7.20 3.70 10.02
CA LEU A 117 8.52 3.55 9.41
C LEU A 117 9.41 2.56 10.16
N ARG A 118 9.35 2.53 11.50
CA ARG A 118 10.08 1.55 12.33
C ARG A 118 9.62 0.13 12.05
N ARG A 119 8.31 -0.10 11.98
CA ARG A 119 7.74 -1.42 11.62
C ARG A 119 8.17 -1.85 10.22
N LYS A 120 8.11 -0.95 9.24
CA LYS A 120 8.61 -1.21 7.88
C LYS A 120 10.08 -1.62 7.90
N ARG A 121 10.94 -0.83 8.55
CA ARG A 121 12.38 -1.13 8.64
C ARG A 121 12.66 -2.48 9.32
N LEU A 122 11.88 -2.84 10.33
CA LEU A 122 12.01 -4.14 10.99
C LEU A 122 11.65 -5.28 10.04
N ASN A 123 10.55 -5.14 9.30
CA ASN A 123 10.15 -6.11 8.28
C ASN A 123 11.21 -6.23 7.15
N ASP A 124 11.69 -5.10 6.64
CA ASP A 124 12.74 -5.06 5.61
C ASP A 124 14.02 -5.76 6.10
N ASN A 125 14.42 -5.55 7.36
CA ASN A 125 15.55 -6.24 7.96
C ASN A 125 15.34 -7.75 8.08
N PHE A 126 14.13 -8.17 8.50
CA PHE A 126 13.78 -9.58 8.58
C PHE A 126 13.84 -10.25 7.19
N ASN A 127 13.27 -9.60 6.18
CA ASN A 127 13.31 -10.06 4.80
C ASN A 127 14.74 -10.13 4.27
N ARG A 128 15.56 -9.11 4.54
CA ARG A 128 16.98 -9.10 4.17
C ARG A 128 17.72 -10.29 4.77
N LEU A 129 17.54 -10.57 6.06
CA LEU A 129 18.18 -11.72 6.73
C LEU A 129 17.70 -13.06 6.17
N SER A 130 16.41 -13.18 5.85
CA SER A 130 15.84 -14.38 5.22
C SER A 130 16.44 -14.61 3.83
N LEU A 131 16.52 -13.55 3.01
CA LEU A 131 17.14 -13.60 1.69
C LEU A 131 18.63 -13.94 1.76
N GLU A 132 19.36 -13.35 2.71
CA GLU A 132 20.78 -13.64 2.92
C GLU A 132 21.01 -15.12 3.28
N LYS A 133 20.14 -15.71 4.12
CA LYS A 133 20.19 -17.15 4.43
C LYS A 133 19.90 -18.00 3.19
N LYS A 134 18.92 -17.62 2.37
CA LYS A 134 18.61 -18.34 1.12
C LYS A 134 19.77 -18.25 0.12
N LEU A 135 20.42 -17.10 0.00
CA LEU A 135 21.59 -16.92 -0.85
C LEU A 135 22.76 -17.79 -0.40
N ARG A 136 23.04 -17.88 0.91
CA ARG A 136 24.09 -18.78 1.42
C ARG A 136 23.80 -20.24 1.09
N ARG A 137 22.56 -20.70 1.27
CA ARG A 137 22.17 -22.07 0.87
C ARG A 137 22.30 -22.31 -0.63
N LEU A 138 22.00 -21.31 -1.46
CA LEU A 138 22.16 -21.43 -2.91
C LEU A 138 23.65 -21.52 -3.29
N GLN A 139 24.51 -20.77 -2.62
CA GLN A 139 25.96 -20.87 -2.80
C GLN A 139 26.46 -22.27 -2.42
N GLU A 140 26.07 -22.78 -1.24
CA GLU A 140 26.40 -24.14 -0.81
C GLU A 140 25.92 -25.20 -1.81
N LEU A 141 24.71 -25.06 -2.34
CA LEU A 141 24.18 -25.96 -3.37
C LEU A 141 24.96 -25.86 -4.68
N MET A 142 25.34 -24.63 -5.09
CA MET A 142 26.13 -24.40 -6.29
C MET A 142 27.52 -25.05 -6.17
N ASP A 143 28.16 -24.95 -5.00
CA ASP A 143 29.45 -25.60 -4.73
C ASP A 143 29.32 -27.13 -4.87
N VAL A 144 28.26 -27.73 -4.32
CA VAL A 144 27.99 -29.18 -4.47
C VAL A 144 27.74 -29.57 -5.93
N VAL A 145 27.00 -28.76 -6.69
CA VAL A 145 26.77 -29.02 -8.12
C VAL A 145 28.08 -28.91 -8.91
N MET A 146 28.94 -27.95 -8.58
CA MET A 146 30.26 -27.84 -9.21
C MET A 146 31.17 -29.03 -8.89
N GLU A 147 31.17 -29.50 -7.63
CA GLU A 147 31.94 -30.67 -7.21
C GLU A 147 31.45 -31.94 -7.93
N THR A 148 30.14 -32.20 -7.93
CA THR A 148 29.56 -33.36 -8.64
C THR A 148 29.76 -33.29 -10.16
N ALA A 149 29.74 -32.09 -10.76
CA ALA A 149 30.06 -31.91 -12.18
C ALA A 149 31.54 -32.19 -12.48
N ALA A 150 32.45 -31.78 -11.59
CA ALA A 150 33.88 -32.10 -11.71
C ALA A 150 34.12 -33.61 -11.60
N GLU A 151 33.50 -34.28 -10.62
CA GLU A 151 33.58 -35.74 -10.48
C GLU A 151 33.06 -36.48 -11.72
N ALA A 152 31.94 -36.03 -12.29
CA ALA A 152 31.39 -36.62 -13.50
C ALA A 152 32.30 -36.40 -14.72
N ALA A 153 32.97 -35.24 -14.81
CA ALA A 153 33.96 -34.97 -15.85
C ALA A 153 35.19 -35.89 -15.72
N ASP A 154 35.72 -36.06 -14.50
CA ASP A 154 36.84 -36.97 -14.22
C ASP A 154 36.48 -38.43 -14.55
N GLN A 155 35.26 -38.87 -14.21
CA GLN A 155 34.78 -40.21 -14.57
C GLN A 155 34.67 -40.38 -16.09
N ARG A 156 34.19 -39.36 -16.80
CA ARG A 156 34.11 -39.36 -18.26
C ARG A 156 35.49 -39.43 -18.90
N GLU A 157 36.47 -38.71 -18.37
CA GLU A 157 37.86 -38.74 -18.85
C GLU A 157 38.46 -40.14 -18.68
N LYS A 158 38.32 -40.75 -17.50
CA LYS A 158 38.76 -42.14 -17.24
C LYS A 158 38.10 -43.16 -18.17
N ALA A 159 36.80 -43.01 -18.42
CA ALA A 159 36.08 -43.90 -19.34
C ALA A 159 36.54 -43.72 -20.80
N ALA A 160 36.84 -42.48 -21.20
CA ALA A 160 37.37 -42.18 -22.53
C ALA A 160 38.79 -42.74 -22.72
N GLU A 161 39.66 -42.60 -21.72
CA GLU A 161 40.99 -43.21 -21.71
C GLU A 161 40.91 -44.74 -21.79
N ALA A 162 40.07 -45.37 -20.96
CA ALA A 162 39.87 -46.82 -20.99
C ALA A 162 39.37 -47.31 -22.36
N LYS A 163 38.42 -46.57 -22.96
CA LYS A 163 37.94 -46.86 -24.32
C LYS A 163 39.06 -46.75 -25.34
N ASN A 164 39.86 -45.68 -25.30
CA ASN A 164 40.96 -45.47 -26.24
C ASN A 164 42.03 -46.57 -26.12
N ASN A 165 42.35 -46.97 -24.89
CA ASN A 165 43.29 -48.07 -24.62
C ASN A 165 42.76 -49.39 -25.18
N LEU A 166 41.48 -49.73 -24.93
CA LEU A 166 40.88 -50.96 -25.45
C LEU A 166 40.81 -50.94 -26.98
N LEU A 167 40.54 -49.78 -27.58
CA LEU A 167 40.54 -49.62 -29.04
C LEU A 167 41.94 -49.83 -29.63
N SER A 168 43.00 -49.33 -28.97
CA SER A 168 44.38 -49.60 -29.35
C SER A 168 44.70 -51.10 -29.30
N VAL A 169 44.36 -51.77 -28.19
CA VAL A 169 44.57 -53.21 -28.03
C VAL A 169 43.81 -54.01 -29.09
N ASN A 170 42.56 -53.66 -29.38
CA ASN A 170 41.78 -54.31 -30.44
C ASN A 170 42.41 -54.14 -31.83
N ILE A 171 42.98 -52.97 -32.13
CA ILE A 171 43.69 -52.75 -33.39
C ILE A 171 44.92 -53.66 -33.47
N ASP A 172 45.70 -53.73 -32.40
CA ASP A 172 46.90 -54.56 -32.33
C ASP A 172 46.54 -56.05 -32.44
N GLU A 173 45.52 -56.52 -31.72
CA GLU A 173 45.04 -57.91 -31.79
C GLU A 173 44.47 -58.25 -33.17
N ALA A 174 43.71 -57.34 -33.79
CA ALA A 174 43.20 -57.54 -35.15
C ALA A 174 44.32 -57.58 -36.18
N ALA A 175 45.39 -56.80 -35.99
CA ALA A 175 46.57 -56.84 -36.85
C ALA A 175 47.28 -58.19 -36.76
N VAL A 176 47.50 -58.70 -35.53
CA VAL A 176 48.10 -60.02 -35.29
C VAL A 176 47.21 -61.13 -35.87
N PHE A 177 45.90 -61.09 -35.62
CA PHE A 177 44.97 -62.07 -36.17
C PHE A 177 44.98 -62.09 -37.70
N ASN A 178 45.03 -60.92 -38.34
CA ASN A 178 45.08 -60.83 -39.79
C ASN A 178 46.40 -61.37 -40.35
N GLU A 179 47.51 -61.17 -39.65
CA GLU A 179 48.80 -61.79 -39.98
C GLU A 179 48.70 -63.32 -39.93
N GLU A 180 48.23 -63.88 -38.81
CA GLU A 180 48.02 -65.33 -38.65
C GLU A 180 47.03 -65.91 -39.67
N TYR A 181 45.95 -65.18 -39.98
CA TYR A 181 44.94 -65.58 -40.96
C TYR A 181 45.52 -65.63 -42.38
N ASN A 182 46.34 -64.64 -42.75
CA ASN A 182 47.01 -64.63 -44.05
C ASN A 182 48.03 -65.78 -44.14
N ASP A 183 48.79 -66.04 -43.08
CA ASP A 183 49.71 -67.18 -43.02
C ASP A 183 48.97 -68.52 -43.21
N LEU A 184 47.85 -68.72 -42.52
CA LEU A 184 47.03 -69.92 -42.68
C LEU A 184 46.38 -70.01 -44.07
N GLY A 185 45.93 -68.88 -44.62
CA GLY A 185 45.39 -68.79 -45.98
C GLY A 185 46.42 -69.24 -47.02
N THR A 186 47.65 -68.72 -46.94
CA THR A 186 48.74 -69.15 -47.83
C THR A 186 49.05 -70.64 -47.66
N TYR A 187 49.02 -71.16 -46.43
CA TYR A 187 49.20 -72.58 -46.19
C TYR A 187 48.10 -73.44 -46.85
N ILE A 188 46.83 -73.05 -46.72
CA ILE A 188 45.71 -73.78 -47.34
C ILE A 188 45.79 -73.70 -48.86
N ASP A 189 46.09 -72.54 -49.44
CA ASP A 189 46.23 -72.38 -50.89
C ASP A 189 47.32 -73.31 -51.43
N THR A 190 48.47 -73.40 -50.74
CA THR A 190 49.52 -74.35 -51.12
C THR A 190 49.07 -75.82 -51.01
N GLN A 191 48.24 -76.18 -50.02
CA GLN A 191 47.71 -77.54 -49.88
C GLN A 191 46.63 -77.86 -50.92
N ASN A 192 45.76 -76.91 -51.24
CA ASN A 192 44.71 -77.07 -52.24
C ASN A 192 45.29 -77.20 -53.65
N GLU A 193 46.34 -76.45 -53.97
CA GLU A 193 47.07 -76.60 -55.24
C GLU A 193 47.61 -78.04 -55.38
N LEU A 194 48.22 -78.58 -54.32
CA LEU A 194 48.69 -79.97 -54.29
C LEU A 194 47.54 -81.00 -54.40
N LEU A 195 46.39 -80.72 -53.78
CA LEU A 195 45.22 -81.59 -53.82
C LEU A 195 44.54 -81.57 -55.20
N GLU A 196 44.40 -80.40 -55.82
CA GLU A 196 43.79 -80.23 -57.15
C GLU A 196 44.60 -80.98 -58.21
N GLU A 197 45.93 -80.95 -58.12
CA GLU A 197 46.82 -81.81 -58.92
C GLU A 197 46.53 -83.31 -58.71
N SER A 198 46.17 -83.72 -57.50
CA SER A 198 45.84 -85.12 -57.17
C SER A 198 44.45 -85.54 -57.68
N ILE A 199 43.43 -84.67 -57.58
CA ILE A 199 42.05 -84.95 -58.00
C ILE A 199 41.91 -84.94 -59.53
N ALA A 200 42.60 -84.03 -60.22
CA ALA A 200 42.68 -84.05 -61.69
C ALA A 200 43.20 -85.40 -62.23
N LYS A 201 44.00 -86.10 -61.43
CA LYS A 201 44.52 -87.45 -61.72
C LYS A 201 43.47 -88.56 -61.50
N ALA A 202 42.61 -88.42 -60.50
CA ALA A 202 41.59 -89.41 -60.13
C ALA A 202 40.29 -89.30 -60.95
N ALA A 203 39.91 -88.10 -61.39
CA ALA A 203 38.69 -87.83 -62.15
C ALA A 203 38.67 -88.39 -63.60
N LYS A 204 39.77 -89.00 -64.06
CA LYS A 204 39.84 -89.70 -65.36
C LYS A 204 39.27 -91.13 -65.35
N ALA A 205 38.83 -91.67 -64.21
CA ALA A 205 38.73 -93.13 -64.04
C ALA A 205 37.33 -93.80 -64.07
N VAL A 206 36.18 -93.15 -63.87
CA VAL A 206 34.92 -93.92 -63.69
C VAL A 206 33.66 -93.20 -64.18
N LYS A 207 32.88 -93.86 -65.04
CA LYS A 207 31.48 -93.53 -65.44
C LYS A 207 30.59 -94.80 -65.46
N PHE A 208 29.28 -94.58 -65.28
CA PHE A 208 28.08 -95.43 -65.59
C PHE A 208 27.80 -96.61 -64.63
N ASP A 209 26.57 -97.06 -64.31
CA ASP A 209 25.16 -96.89 -64.78
C ASP A 209 24.22 -97.51 -63.69
N ASP A 210 23.02 -96.98 -63.37
CA ASP A 210 21.63 -97.32 -63.83
C ASP A 210 20.76 -98.29 -62.97
N ASN A 211 19.63 -97.73 -62.52
CA ASN A 211 18.20 -98.14 -62.65
C ASN A 211 17.55 -99.46 -62.13
N ALA A 212 16.23 -99.26 -61.86
CA ALA A 212 15.05 -100.13 -62.00
C ALA A 212 14.63 -101.02 -60.79
N GLU A 213 13.48 -100.74 -60.13
CA GLU A 213 12.09 -101.23 -60.39
C GLU A 213 11.89 -102.71 -59.97
N GLU A 214 10.75 -103.26 -59.54
CA GLU A 214 9.36 -102.92 -59.21
C GLU A 214 8.76 -104.22 -58.56
N ASP A 215 7.44 -104.24 -58.29
CA ASP A 215 6.56 -105.44 -58.40
C ASP A 215 6.47 -106.48 -57.24
N ILE A 216 5.38 -107.21 -56.95
CA ILE A 216 3.94 -107.20 -57.32
C ILE A 216 3.16 -108.24 -56.46
N ASN A 217 1.85 -107.99 -56.24
CA ASN A 217 0.67 -108.88 -56.08
C ASN A 217 0.52 -110.10 -55.11
N THR A 218 -0.79 -110.35 -54.88
CA THR A 218 -1.57 -111.62 -54.72
C THR A 218 -1.89 -112.06 -53.28
N ARG A 219 -3.13 -112.28 -52.79
CA ARG A 219 -4.48 -112.79 -53.20
C ARG A 219 -4.77 -114.11 -52.43
N GLY A 220 -5.94 -114.25 -51.77
CA GLY A 220 -6.44 -115.55 -51.27
C GLY A 220 -7.66 -115.46 -50.35
N ALA A 221 -8.67 -116.31 -50.58
CA ALA A 221 -10.06 -116.21 -50.08
C ALA A 221 -10.46 -117.32 -49.08
N LEU A 222 -11.47 -117.09 -48.22
CA LEU A 222 -12.26 -118.15 -47.53
C LEU A 222 -13.69 -117.68 -47.10
N THR A 223 -14.49 -118.61 -46.58
CA THR A 223 -15.96 -118.81 -46.67
C THR A 223 -16.89 -118.06 -45.67
N VAL A 224 -18.17 -117.89 -46.06
CA VAL A 224 -19.08 -116.76 -45.71
C VAL A 224 -19.92 -116.87 -44.43
N GLU A 225 -20.00 -118.01 -43.72
CA GLU A 225 -20.94 -118.15 -42.59
C GLU A 225 -20.32 -118.28 -41.19
N ASN A 226 -19.07 -118.75 -41.09
CA ASN A 226 -18.25 -118.53 -39.88
C ASN A 226 -17.57 -117.16 -39.90
N GLU A 227 -17.64 -116.46 -41.04
CA GLU A 227 -17.16 -115.10 -41.22
C GLU A 227 -18.04 -114.10 -40.49
N LYS A 228 -19.36 -114.30 -40.30
CA LYS A 228 -20.24 -113.21 -39.79
C LYS A 228 -20.14 -112.96 -38.29
N GLU A 229 -20.05 -114.00 -37.45
CA GLU A 229 -19.89 -113.82 -36.00
C GLU A 229 -18.44 -113.50 -35.60
N ILE A 230 -17.46 -114.06 -36.33
CA ILE A 230 -16.07 -113.62 -36.22
C ILE A 230 -15.95 -112.21 -36.80
N LYS A 231 -16.59 -111.84 -37.92
CA LYS A 231 -16.64 -110.46 -38.45
C LYS A 231 -17.31 -109.53 -37.46
N GLU A 232 -18.37 -109.87 -36.75
CA GLU A 232 -18.97 -108.90 -35.82
C GLU A 232 -18.02 -108.57 -34.66
N LYS A 233 -17.41 -109.59 -34.05
CA LYS A 233 -16.38 -109.38 -33.01
C LYS A 233 -15.06 -108.83 -33.56
N LEU A 234 -14.70 -109.17 -34.79
CA LEU A 234 -13.51 -108.68 -35.51
C LEU A 234 -13.74 -107.27 -36.06
N ILE A 235 -14.97 -106.86 -36.38
CA ILE A 235 -15.38 -105.50 -36.78
C ILE A 235 -15.44 -104.62 -35.55
N GLU A 236 -15.88 -105.14 -34.40
CA GLU A 236 -15.83 -104.43 -33.12
C GLU A 236 -14.37 -104.30 -32.61
N LEU A 237 -13.59 -105.37 -32.65
CA LEU A 237 -12.13 -105.33 -32.36
C LEU A 237 -11.35 -104.56 -33.42
N GLU A 238 -11.70 -104.60 -34.71
CA GLU A 238 -11.12 -103.73 -35.75
C GLU A 238 -11.56 -102.31 -35.56
N GLY A 239 -12.78 -102.04 -35.09
CA GLY A 239 -13.26 -100.71 -34.78
C GLY A 239 -12.48 -100.11 -33.61
N LEU A 240 -12.25 -100.89 -32.56
CA LEU A 240 -11.40 -100.51 -31.43
C LEU A 240 -9.93 -100.41 -31.84
N LYS A 241 -9.41 -101.34 -32.65
CA LYS A 241 -8.04 -101.30 -33.18
C LYS A 241 -7.84 -100.14 -34.14
N LYS A 242 -8.81 -99.81 -35.00
CA LYS A 242 -8.78 -98.64 -35.89
C LYS A 242 -8.83 -97.36 -35.09
N LYS A 243 -9.69 -97.27 -34.06
CA LYS A 243 -9.67 -96.15 -33.12
C LYS A 243 -8.34 -96.03 -32.39
N HIS A 244 -7.78 -97.12 -31.89
CA HIS A 244 -6.45 -97.09 -31.26
C HIS A 244 -5.32 -96.76 -32.24
N ILE A 245 -5.39 -97.22 -33.48
CA ILE A 245 -4.44 -96.85 -34.54
C ILE A 245 -4.60 -95.39 -34.92
N GLU A 246 -5.83 -94.88 -34.98
CA GLU A 246 -6.15 -93.49 -35.29
C GLU A 246 -5.75 -92.55 -34.15
N ASP A 247 -5.99 -92.94 -32.90
CA ASP A 247 -5.52 -92.23 -31.71
C ASP A 247 -3.99 -92.24 -31.62
N ARG A 248 -3.36 -93.39 -31.92
CA ARG A 248 -1.90 -93.51 -31.98
C ARG A 248 -1.33 -92.68 -33.13
N LYS A 249 -1.97 -92.69 -34.29
CA LYS A 249 -1.58 -91.88 -35.44
C LYS A 249 -1.75 -90.40 -35.16
N ASN A 250 -2.84 -89.98 -34.52
CA ASN A 250 -3.05 -88.60 -34.09
C ASN A 250 -2.00 -88.18 -33.04
N ALA A 251 -1.58 -89.10 -32.16
CA ALA A 251 -0.48 -88.85 -31.23
C ALA A 251 0.88 -88.76 -31.95
N GLU A 252 1.15 -89.67 -32.89
CA GLU A 252 2.35 -89.67 -33.75
C GLU A 252 2.41 -88.38 -34.60
N ASP A 253 1.29 -87.96 -35.19
CA ASP A 253 1.19 -86.74 -36.00
C ASP A 253 1.43 -85.49 -35.14
N LYS A 254 0.91 -85.44 -33.90
CA LYS A 254 1.23 -84.37 -32.95
C LYS A 254 2.70 -84.39 -32.53
N ILE A 255 3.27 -85.55 -32.27
CA ILE A 255 4.69 -85.70 -31.93
C ILE A 255 5.55 -85.26 -33.11
N ASN A 256 5.19 -85.62 -34.34
CA ASN A 256 5.88 -85.22 -35.55
C ASN A 256 5.77 -83.72 -35.80
N MET A 257 4.59 -83.13 -35.59
CA MET A 257 4.39 -81.69 -35.66
C MET A 257 5.26 -80.94 -34.64
N TYR A 258 5.26 -81.40 -33.37
CA TYR A 258 6.15 -80.82 -32.36
C TYR A 258 7.63 -81.00 -32.72
N ASN A 259 8.03 -82.18 -33.20
CA ASN A 259 9.42 -82.42 -33.64
C ASN A 259 9.82 -81.51 -34.81
N GLN A 260 8.89 -81.22 -35.72
CA GLN A 260 9.11 -80.31 -36.84
C GLN A 260 9.22 -78.86 -36.36
N ASP A 261 8.29 -78.39 -35.54
CA ASP A 261 8.34 -77.05 -34.91
C ASP A 261 9.63 -76.89 -34.08
N PHE A 262 10.10 -77.96 -33.44
CA PHE A 262 11.36 -77.98 -32.70
C PHE A 262 12.60 -78.00 -33.60
N ALA A 263 12.55 -78.69 -34.74
CA ALA A 263 13.61 -78.64 -35.73
C ALA A 263 13.76 -77.23 -36.29
N ASP A 264 12.64 -76.54 -36.53
CA ASP A 264 12.61 -75.15 -36.96
C ASP A 264 13.15 -74.21 -35.85
N LEU A 265 12.78 -74.42 -34.58
CA LEU A 265 13.32 -73.69 -33.43
C LEU A 265 14.83 -73.90 -33.25
N ARG A 266 15.33 -75.13 -33.48
CA ARG A 266 16.77 -75.43 -33.48
C ARG A 266 17.50 -74.72 -34.62
N ALA A 267 16.92 -74.74 -35.82
CA ALA A 267 17.49 -74.08 -36.99
C ALA A 267 17.61 -72.56 -36.81
N VAL A 268 16.62 -71.94 -36.14
CA VAL A 268 16.62 -70.49 -35.88
C VAL A 268 17.49 -70.12 -34.67
N SER A 269 17.50 -70.94 -33.61
CA SER A 269 18.19 -70.59 -32.35
C SER A 269 19.64 -71.07 -32.29
N MET A 270 20.07 -71.99 -33.16
CA MET A 270 21.39 -72.67 -33.14
C MET A 270 21.78 -73.28 -31.77
N LEU A 271 20.78 -73.61 -30.94
CA LEU A 271 20.97 -74.21 -29.62
C LEU A 271 20.51 -75.66 -29.66
N ASP A 272 21.43 -76.60 -29.42
CA ASP A 272 21.15 -78.04 -29.51
C ASP A 272 20.44 -78.62 -28.27
N ASP A 273 20.38 -77.86 -27.17
CA ASP A 273 19.96 -78.35 -25.86
C ASP A 273 18.59 -77.79 -25.46
N TYR A 274 17.65 -78.69 -25.12
CA TYR A 274 16.25 -78.38 -24.83
C TYR A 274 16.10 -77.35 -23.71
N ASP A 275 16.86 -77.55 -22.62
CA ASP A 275 16.80 -76.68 -21.45
C ASP A 275 17.33 -75.28 -21.76
N LYS A 276 18.26 -75.15 -22.73
CA LYS A 276 18.83 -73.85 -23.12
C LYS A 276 17.85 -73.01 -23.92
N ILE A 277 17.09 -73.62 -24.84
CA ILE A 277 16.06 -72.89 -25.60
C ILE A 277 14.97 -72.38 -24.66
N VAL A 278 14.48 -73.23 -23.75
CA VAL A 278 13.46 -72.83 -22.76
C VAL A 278 14.01 -71.76 -21.82
N ALA A 279 15.27 -71.86 -21.37
CA ALA A 279 15.88 -70.84 -20.53
C ALA A 279 16.00 -69.48 -21.24
N VAL A 280 16.38 -69.47 -22.53
CA VAL A 280 16.43 -68.23 -23.33
C VAL A 280 15.03 -67.65 -23.55
N PHE A 281 14.03 -68.50 -23.79
CA PHE A 281 12.64 -68.06 -23.94
C PHE A 281 12.09 -67.45 -22.65
N CYS A 282 12.26 -68.13 -21.51
CA CYS A 282 11.87 -67.60 -20.20
C CYS A 282 12.59 -66.28 -19.88
N LYS A 283 13.88 -66.18 -20.20
CA LYS A 283 14.63 -64.93 -20.03
C LYS A 283 14.07 -63.80 -20.90
N ASN A 284 13.78 -64.08 -22.17
CA ASN A 284 13.16 -63.10 -23.06
C ASN A 284 11.75 -62.72 -22.59
N GLU A 285 10.97 -63.66 -22.07
CA GLU A 285 9.63 -63.39 -21.52
C GLU A 285 9.72 -62.53 -20.27
N GLU A 286 10.66 -62.81 -19.36
CA GLU A 286 10.95 -61.99 -18.18
C GLU A 286 11.41 -60.57 -18.56
N GLU A 287 12.29 -60.44 -19.56
CA GLU A 287 12.71 -59.14 -20.10
C GLU A 287 11.53 -58.38 -20.72
N THR A 288 10.66 -59.07 -21.46
CA THR A 288 9.46 -58.48 -22.07
C THR A 288 8.46 -58.05 -21.01
N PHE A 289 8.28 -58.84 -19.94
CA PHE A 289 7.40 -58.53 -18.82
C PHE A 289 7.93 -57.35 -18.00
N SER A 290 9.25 -57.29 -17.79
CA SER A 290 9.93 -56.15 -17.18
C SER A 290 9.73 -54.87 -18.02
N MET A 291 9.90 -54.96 -19.34
CA MET A 291 9.67 -53.86 -20.27
C MET A 291 8.22 -53.38 -20.22
N PHE A 292 7.25 -54.29 -20.17
CA PHE A 292 5.84 -53.95 -20.07
C PHE A 292 5.53 -53.18 -18.77
N ASN A 293 6.08 -53.64 -17.64
CA ASN A 293 5.92 -52.92 -16.37
C ASN A 293 6.58 -51.54 -16.39
N PHE A 294 7.74 -51.42 -17.04
CA PHE A 294 8.41 -50.14 -17.22
C PHE A 294 7.55 -49.19 -18.06
N ILE A 295 7.05 -49.64 -19.21
CA ILE A 295 6.16 -48.85 -20.07
C ILE A 295 4.90 -48.44 -19.30
N GLN A 296 4.33 -49.33 -18.49
CA GLN A 296 3.16 -49.00 -17.67
C GLN A 296 3.48 -47.94 -16.61
N THR A 297 4.66 -47.99 -16.02
CA THR A 297 5.13 -46.99 -15.05
C THR A 297 5.36 -45.64 -15.74
N VAL A 298 6.02 -45.63 -16.89
CA VAL A 298 6.25 -44.42 -17.69
C VAL A 298 4.94 -43.79 -18.17
N ASN A 299 3.96 -44.61 -18.56
CA ASN A 299 2.63 -44.11 -18.94
C ASN A 299 1.91 -43.47 -17.74
N GLN A 300 1.97 -44.09 -16.55
CA GLN A 300 1.40 -43.49 -15.33
C GLN A 300 2.12 -42.18 -14.96
N GLU A 301 3.44 -42.11 -15.11
CA GLU A 301 4.21 -40.89 -14.89
C GLU A 301 3.85 -39.81 -15.92
N THR A 302 3.66 -40.20 -17.18
CA THR A 302 3.22 -39.29 -18.26
C THR A 302 1.84 -38.72 -17.97
N ASP A 303 0.88 -39.56 -17.57
CA ASP A 303 -0.46 -39.12 -17.16
C ASP A 303 -0.39 -38.14 -15.98
N HIS A 304 0.49 -38.41 -15.01
CA HIS A 304 0.69 -37.52 -13.87
C HIS A 304 1.28 -36.17 -14.28
N ILE A 305 2.27 -36.17 -15.19
CA ILE A 305 2.88 -34.94 -15.71
C ILE A 305 1.84 -34.14 -16.51
N LEU A 306 1.01 -34.79 -17.32
CA LEU A 306 -0.06 -34.13 -18.07
C LEU A 306 -1.11 -33.50 -17.14
N GLU A 307 -1.48 -34.16 -16.05
CA GLU A 307 -2.38 -33.58 -15.04
C GLU A 307 -1.75 -32.37 -14.34
N GLN A 308 -0.47 -32.45 -13.97
CA GLN A 308 0.26 -31.31 -13.41
C GLN A 308 0.35 -30.14 -14.41
N HIS A 309 0.61 -30.43 -15.68
CA HIS A 309 0.65 -29.43 -16.74
C HIS A 309 -0.70 -28.71 -16.89
N ALA A 310 -1.80 -29.47 -16.91
CA ALA A 310 -3.15 -28.89 -17.00
C ALA A 310 -3.47 -27.99 -15.80
N ARG A 311 -3.08 -28.40 -14.58
CA ARG A 311 -3.25 -27.56 -13.38
C ARG A 311 -2.42 -26.28 -13.43
N LEU A 312 -1.17 -26.37 -13.89
CA LEU A 312 -0.30 -25.20 -14.04
C LEU A 312 -0.84 -24.25 -15.11
N GLU A 313 -1.39 -24.75 -16.23
CA GLU A 313 -2.04 -23.90 -17.22
C GLU A 313 -3.27 -23.18 -16.64
N GLU A 314 -4.09 -23.86 -15.85
CA GLU A 314 -5.24 -23.25 -15.17
C GLU A 314 -4.80 -22.17 -14.16
N GLU A 315 -3.76 -22.43 -13.38
CA GLU A 315 -3.18 -21.44 -12.47
C GLU A 315 -2.62 -20.23 -13.22
N ILE A 316 -1.89 -20.44 -14.32
CA ILE A 316 -1.36 -19.35 -15.17
C ILE A 316 -2.50 -18.50 -15.71
N MET A 317 -3.59 -19.12 -16.18
CA MET A 317 -4.77 -18.40 -16.65
C MET A 317 -5.41 -17.58 -15.53
N SER A 318 -5.59 -18.16 -14.34
CA SER A 318 -6.12 -17.45 -13.18
C SER A 318 -5.26 -16.24 -12.80
N TYR A 319 -3.93 -16.39 -12.78
CA TYR A 319 -3.01 -15.28 -12.47
C TYR A 319 -3.04 -14.20 -13.53
N ALA A 320 -3.17 -14.56 -14.81
CA ALA A 320 -3.29 -13.60 -15.91
C ALA A 320 -4.57 -12.76 -15.81
N ASP A 321 -5.70 -13.38 -15.48
CA ASP A 321 -6.98 -12.69 -15.29
C ASP A 321 -6.95 -11.78 -14.06
N ASP A 322 -6.42 -12.25 -12.93
CA ASP A 322 -6.22 -11.45 -11.72
C ASP A 322 -5.31 -10.24 -11.98
N GLN A 323 -4.24 -10.44 -12.75
CA GLN A 323 -3.31 -9.37 -13.09
C GLN A 323 -3.99 -8.32 -13.99
N LYS A 324 -4.80 -8.77 -14.95
CA LYS A 324 -5.57 -7.88 -15.83
C LYS A 324 -6.60 -7.07 -15.04
N ALA A 325 -7.29 -7.68 -14.08
CA ALA A 325 -8.23 -6.99 -13.20
C ALA A 325 -7.52 -5.92 -12.34
N LYS A 326 -6.40 -6.28 -11.69
CA LYS A 326 -5.60 -5.34 -10.89
C LYS A 326 -5.02 -4.20 -11.72
N GLU A 327 -4.63 -4.45 -12.97
CA GLU A 327 -4.13 -3.42 -13.88
C GLU A 327 -5.26 -2.46 -14.31
N GLN A 328 -6.47 -2.97 -14.55
CA GLN A 328 -7.64 -2.14 -14.82
C GLN A 328 -7.98 -1.26 -13.60
N ASP A 329 -8.01 -1.82 -12.39
CA ASP A 329 -8.23 -1.03 -11.16
C ASP A 329 -7.17 0.05 -10.98
N ARG A 330 -5.89 -0.29 -11.23
CA ARG A 330 -4.80 0.67 -11.17
C ARG A 330 -4.99 1.80 -12.18
N LYS A 331 -5.44 1.47 -13.39
CA LYS A 331 -5.71 2.45 -14.46
C LYS A 331 -6.85 3.38 -14.04
N ASP A 332 -7.95 2.84 -13.52
CA ASP A 332 -9.11 3.63 -13.07
C ASP A 332 -8.72 4.58 -11.92
N ILE A 333 -7.87 4.11 -10.99
CA ILE A 333 -7.33 4.94 -9.92
C ILE A 333 -6.46 6.07 -10.49
N VAL A 334 -5.56 5.78 -11.43
CA VAL A 334 -4.70 6.79 -12.07
C VAL A 334 -5.56 7.82 -12.82
N GLU A 335 -6.56 7.39 -13.58
CA GLU A 335 -7.49 8.29 -14.27
C GLU A 335 -8.26 9.18 -13.28
N SER A 336 -8.65 8.65 -12.12
CA SER A 336 -9.31 9.43 -11.08
C SER A 336 -8.39 10.51 -10.47
N TYR A 337 -7.10 10.20 -10.27
CA TYR A 337 -6.12 11.17 -9.77
C TYR A 337 -5.78 12.22 -10.82
N ASP A 338 -5.64 11.82 -12.08
CA ASP A 338 -5.42 12.77 -13.18
C ASP A 338 -6.59 13.75 -13.29
N ARG A 339 -7.83 13.27 -13.14
CA ARG A 339 -9.01 14.13 -13.10
C ARG A 339 -8.99 15.13 -11.94
N GLN A 340 -8.66 14.67 -10.73
CA GLN A 340 -8.53 15.56 -9.56
C GLN A 340 -7.42 16.59 -9.75
N VAL A 341 -6.29 16.20 -10.34
CA VAL A 341 -5.18 17.12 -10.64
C VAL A 341 -5.61 18.16 -11.67
N GLN A 342 -6.35 17.79 -12.71
CA GLN A 342 -6.87 18.75 -13.68
C GLN A 342 -7.89 19.70 -13.06
N GLU A 343 -8.81 19.19 -12.25
CA GLU A 343 -9.79 20.04 -11.56
C GLU A 343 -9.11 21.04 -10.61
N ALA A 344 -8.10 20.62 -9.85
CA ALA A 344 -7.31 21.50 -9.01
C ALA A 344 -6.49 22.53 -9.80
N LYS A 345 -6.01 22.18 -11.00
CA LYS A 345 -5.32 23.12 -11.91
C LYS A 345 -6.30 24.18 -12.44
N ASP A 346 -7.47 23.76 -12.89
CA ASP A 346 -8.51 24.65 -13.39
C ASP A 346 -8.99 25.62 -12.29
N GLU A 347 -9.18 25.12 -11.07
CA GLU A 347 -9.58 25.94 -9.93
C GLU A 347 -8.48 26.96 -9.55
N ARG A 348 -7.21 26.53 -9.56
CA ARG A 348 -6.07 27.42 -9.37
C ARG A 348 -6.00 28.49 -10.44
N GLU A 349 -6.21 28.15 -11.72
CA GLU A 349 -6.18 29.11 -12.81
C GLU A 349 -7.31 30.15 -12.67
N ARG A 350 -8.51 29.72 -12.30
CA ARG A 350 -9.64 30.62 -11.98
C ARG A 350 -9.30 31.56 -10.83
N ALA A 351 -8.70 31.05 -9.75
CA ALA A 351 -8.30 31.86 -8.59
C ALA A 351 -7.22 32.90 -8.95
N ILE A 352 -6.23 32.51 -9.78
CA ILE A 352 -5.20 33.43 -10.29
C ILE A 352 -5.83 34.51 -11.17
N ALA A 353 -6.75 34.14 -12.08
CA ALA A 353 -7.43 35.11 -12.93
C ALA A 353 -8.23 36.13 -12.12
N LEU A 354 -9.00 35.66 -11.14
CA LEU A 354 -9.78 36.51 -10.23
C LEU A 354 -8.88 37.45 -9.41
N SER A 355 -7.80 36.92 -8.81
CA SER A 355 -6.83 37.71 -8.04
C SER A 355 -6.13 38.75 -8.91
N SER A 356 -5.77 38.43 -10.16
CA SER A 356 -5.22 39.39 -11.11
C SER A 356 -6.21 40.53 -11.41
N ASP A 357 -7.49 40.21 -11.59
CA ASP A 357 -8.51 41.24 -11.85
C ASP A 357 -8.76 42.12 -10.63
N GLU A 358 -8.80 41.54 -9.42
CA GLU A 358 -8.84 42.28 -8.16
C GLU A 358 -7.61 43.20 -8.02
N GLN A 359 -6.41 42.71 -8.32
CA GLN A 359 -5.17 43.50 -8.25
C GLN A 359 -5.21 44.70 -9.22
N LYS A 360 -5.74 44.51 -10.45
CA LYS A 360 -5.98 45.63 -11.39
C LYS A 360 -6.95 46.67 -10.81
N THR A 361 -7.96 46.26 -10.03
CA THR A 361 -8.87 47.23 -9.38
C THR A 361 -8.16 48.00 -8.28
N VAL A 362 -7.35 47.34 -7.44
CA VAL A 362 -6.55 47.97 -6.40
C VAL A 362 -5.58 48.98 -7.01
N GLU A 363 -4.90 48.64 -8.11
CA GLU A 363 -4.02 49.58 -8.82
C GLU A 363 -4.78 50.81 -9.36
N LYS A 364 -6.00 50.64 -9.88
CA LYS A 364 -6.84 51.77 -10.32
C LYS A 364 -7.19 52.67 -9.14
N ILE A 365 -7.51 52.11 -7.98
CA ILE A 365 -7.79 52.88 -6.76
C ILE A 365 -6.50 53.59 -6.30
N ALA A 366 -5.36 52.91 -6.28
CA ALA A 366 -4.08 53.48 -5.88
C ALA A 366 -3.71 54.71 -6.73
N LYS A 367 -3.87 54.62 -8.05
CA LYS A 367 -3.66 55.75 -8.98
C LYS A 367 -4.61 56.92 -8.69
N LYS A 368 -5.89 56.65 -8.39
CA LYS A 368 -6.87 57.69 -8.02
C LYS A 368 -6.54 58.36 -6.69
N VAL A 369 -6.19 57.58 -5.68
CA VAL A 369 -5.75 58.06 -4.36
C VAL A 369 -4.50 58.90 -4.50
N GLN A 370 -3.51 58.45 -5.26
CA GLN A 370 -2.30 59.22 -5.57
C GLN A 370 -2.65 60.55 -6.26
N THR A 371 -3.54 60.53 -7.25
CA THR A 371 -3.99 61.74 -7.95
C THR A 371 -4.68 62.71 -6.99
N LEU A 372 -5.56 62.22 -6.11
CA LEU A 372 -6.25 63.03 -5.10
C LEU A 372 -5.27 63.62 -4.09
N PHE A 373 -4.32 62.83 -3.60
CA PHE A 373 -3.29 63.25 -2.65
C PHE A 373 -2.54 64.49 -3.13
N TYR A 374 -2.08 64.48 -4.39
CA TYR A 374 -1.40 65.64 -4.98
C TYR A 374 -2.37 66.78 -5.33
N LYS A 375 -3.59 66.50 -5.82
CA LYS A 375 -4.56 67.55 -6.18
C LYS A 375 -4.99 68.42 -5.01
N ILE A 376 -5.16 67.86 -3.82
CA ILE A 376 -5.53 68.61 -2.61
C ILE A 376 -4.31 69.05 -1.79
N GLN A 377 -3.11 68.88 -2.37
CA GLN A 377 -1.84 69.33 -1.81
C GLN A 377 -1.57 68.76 -0.41
N CYS A 378 -1.81 67.45 -0.25
CA CYS A 378 -1.46 66.76 1.00
C CYS A 378 0.06 66.73 1.24
N ASP A 379 0.86 66.85 0.18
CA ASP A 379 2.33 67.00 0.25
C ASP A 379 2.75 68.28 1.01
N GLN A 380 2.03 69.38 0.80
CA GLN A 380 2.31 70.66 1.46
C GLN A 380 2.08 70.63 2.97
N LEU A 381 1.17 69.77 3.46
CA LEU A 381 1.02 69.54 4.91
C LEU A 381 2.22 68.82 5.51
N LEU A 382 2.87 67.95 4.75
CA LEU A 382 4.05 67.23 5.19
C LEU A 382 5.29 68.14 5.16
N GLU A 383 5.39 69.05 4.17
CA GLU A 383 6.49 70.03 4.07
C GLU A 383 6.36 71.21 5.05
N SER A 384 5.13 71.70 5.30
CA SER A 384 4.89 72.83 6.22
C SER A 384 5.17 72.49 7.68
N GLY A 385 5.29 71.21 8.03
CA GLY A 385 5.72 70.76 9.36
C GLY A 385 7.21 70.97 9.66
N ASN A 386 8.04 71.39 8.69
CA ASN A 386 9.49 71.42 8.84
C ASN A 386 10.13 72.83 8.81
N LYS A 387 9.35 73.91 8.76
CA LYS A 387 9.87 75.29 8.85
C LYS A 387 9.20 76.09 9.98
N GLY A 388 9.80 76.01 11.17
CA GLY A 388 9.93 77.10 12.15
C GLY A 388 8.66 77.66 12.81
N GLY A 389 8.47 77.34 14.10
CA GLY A 389 7.62 78.14 14.99
C GLY A 389 7.23 77.45 16.30
N LYS A 390 7.91 77.80 17.39
CA LYS A 390 7.52 77.45 18.77
C LYS A 390 6.09 77.96 19.06
N ALA A 391 5.14 77.08 19.36
CA ALA A 391 4.13 77.19 20.42
C ALA A 391 2.93 76.25 20.15
N GLY A 392 2.46 75.59 21.22
CA GLY A 392 1.05 75.22 21.36
C GLY A 392 0.64 73.87 20.79
N GLY A 393 0.01 73.05 21.65
CA GLY A 393 -0.39 71.68 21.36
C GLY A 393 -1.31 71.52 20.14
N GLY A 394 -1.03 70.46 19.38
CA GLY A 394 -1.84 69.98 18.26
C GLY A 394 -1.30 68.61 17.83
N ALA A 395 -2.21 67.67 17.56
CA ALA A 395 -2.04 66.24 17.36
C ALA A 395 -0.71 65.75 16.73
N ALA A 396 -0.05 64.81 17.41
CA ALA A 396 1.06 64.05 16.88
C ALA A 396 0.58 63.14 15.74
N ILE A 397 0.83 63.53 14.49
CA ILE A 397 0.78 62.63 13.34
C ILE A 397 1.82 61.54 13.58
N SER A 398 1.34 60.29 13.73
CA SER A 398 2.13 59.08 14.02
C SER A 398 3.39 59.00 13.17
N SER A 399 4.53 58.67 13.76
CA SER A 399 5.84 58.57 13.08
C SER A 399 5.84 57.60 11.89
N GLU A 400 4.97 56.60 11.93
CA GLU A 400 4.74 55.62 10.86
C GLU A 400 4.12 56.27 9.60
N SER A 401 3.31 57.31 9.81
CA SER A 401 2.60 58.05 8.77
C SER A 401 3.51 58.91 7.90
N ARG A 402 4.66 59.34 8.43
CA ARG A 402 5.67 60.11 7.69
C ARG A 402 6.63 59.19 6.94
N LEU A 403 6.89 58.01 7.49
CA LEU A 403 7.85 57.06 6.92
C LEU A 403 7.37 56.46 5.59
N ALA A 404 6.07 56.18 5.46
CA ALA A 404 5.46 55.67 4.22
C ALA A 404 5.45 56.70 3.07
N VAL A 405 5.51 58.01 3.38
CA VAL A 405 5.54 59.08 2.37
C VAL A 405 6.98 59.50 2.03
N LEU A 406 7.91 59.39 3.00
CA LEU A 406 9.33 59.72 2.83
C LEU A 406 10.14 58.65 2.08
N SER A 407 9.66 57.41 1.97
CA SER A 407 10.38 56.33 1.28
C SER A 407 10.39 56.45 -0.24
N GLY A 408 9.76 57.48 -0.84
CA GLY A 408 9.73 57.69 -2.29
C GLY A 408 8.93 56.64 -3.07
N GLN A 409 8.41 55.60 -2.41
CA GLN A 409 7.43 54.70 -2.99
C GLN A 409 6.08 55.41 -3.02
N GLY A 410 5.47 55.50 -4.20
CA GLY A 410 4.13 56.06 -4.36
C GLY A 410 3.04 55.24 -3.64
N VAL A 411 1.79 55.48 -4.01
CA VAL A 411 0.67 54.73 -3.43
C VAL A 411 0.73 53.27 -3.91
N THR A 412 0.88 52.34 -2.97
CA THR A 412 0.93 50.88 -3.13
C THR A 412 -0.21 50.24 -2.35
N GLU A 413 -0.51 48.97 -2.61
CA GLU A 413 -1.57 48.22 -1.93
C GLU A 413 -1.45 48.25 -0.39
N ASN A 414 -0.24 48.14 0.14
CA ASN A 414 0.01 48.12 1.58
C ASN A 414 -0.14 49.50 2.25
N ASN A 415 -0.04 50.60 1.49
CA ASN A 415 -0.07 51.95 2.03
C ASN A 415 -1.30 52.77 1.58
N ILE A 416 -2.19 52.20 0.74
CA ILE A 416 -3.31 52.93 0.14
C ILE A 416 -4.30 53.50 1.16
N LEU A 417 -4.63 52.71 2.19
CA LEU A 417 -5.53 53.13 3.27
C LEU A 417 -4.92 54.26 4.09
N HIS A 418 -3.60 54.25 4.22
CA HIS A 418 -2.86 55.27 4.93
C HIS A 418 -2.89 56.62 4.19
N PHE A 419 -2.66 56.61 2.87
CA PHE A 419 -2.83 57.79 2.03
C PHE A 419 -4.27 58.32 2.00
N MET A 420 -5.27 57.43 2.03
CA MET A 420 -6.67 57.83 2.14
C MET A 420 -6.97 58.56 3.47
N GLY A 421 -6.41 58.11 4.58
CA GLY A 421 -6.55 58.80 5.87
C GLY A 421 -5.96 60.21 5.87
N LEU A 422 -4.79 60.40 5.24
CA LEU A 422 -4.18 61.73 5.07
C LEU A 422 -5.02 62.65 4.18
N ILE A 423 -5.61 62.10 3.11
CA ILE A 423 -6.54 62.83 2.24
C ILE A 423 -7.78 63.28 3.02
N GLU A 424 -8.33 62.42 3.86
CA GLU A 424 -9.49 62.74 4.70
C GLU A 424 -9.18 63.87 5.68
N GLU A 425 -8.05 63.80 6.39
CA GLU A 425 -7.61 64.86 7.31
C GLU A 425 -7.45 66.21 6.59
N ARG A 426 -6.80 66.21 5.41
CA ARG A 426 -6.64 67.43 4.60
C ARG A 426 -7.96 67.96 4.08
N ALA A 427 -8.86 67.10 3.61
CA ALA A 427 -10.19 67.52 3.15
C ALA A 427 -10.99 68.20 4.27
N VAL A 428 -10.96 67.64 5.49
CA VAL A 428 -11.61 68.24 6.66
C VAL A 428 -11.01 69.60 7.01
N GLN A 429 -9.69 69.77 6.91
CA GLN A 429 -9.03 71.06 7.13
C GLN A 429 -9.46 72.10 6.10
N ILE A 430 -9.46 71.76 4.81
CA ILE A 430 -9.89 72.67 3.73
C ILE A 430 -11.34 73.12 3.93
N ILE A 431 -12.23 72.19 4.30
CA ILE A 431 -13.63 72.50 4.62
C ILE A 431 -13.71 73.43 5.83
N GLY A 432 -12.93 73.16 6.88
CA GLY A 432 -12.87 73.99 8.08
C GLY A 432 -12.38 75.43 7.79
N ASP A 433 -11.38 75.57 6.94
CA ASP A 433 -10.84 76.89 6.53
C ASP A 433 -11.84 77.64 5.64
N TYR A 434 -12.56 76.95 4.76
CA TYR A 434 -13.64 77.52 3.96
C TYR A 434 -14.77 78.08 4.86
N VAL A 435 -15.26 77.28 5.81
CA VAL A 435 -16.32 77.71 6.76
C VAL A 435 -15.86 78.90 7.62
N LYS A 436 -14.60 78.90 8.07
CA LYS A 436 -14.02 80.04 8.81
C LYS A 436 -13.97 81.31 7.95
N ASN A 437 -13.53 81.21 6.70
CA ASN A 437 -13.48 82.34 5.78
C ASN A 437 -14.88 82.87 5.41
N GLU A 438 -15.88 81.99 5.27
CA GLU A 438 -17.28 82.36 5.03
C GLU A 438 -17.87 83.08 6.25
N SER A 439 -17.57 82.59 7.47
CA SER A 439 -17.96 83.26 8.71
C SER A 439 -17.24 84.59 8.98
N GLN A 440 -16.03 84.79 8.41
CA GLN A 440 -15.31 86.08 8.46
C GLN A 440 -15.79 87.07 7.38
N GLN A 441 -16.27 86.60 6.23
CA GLN A 441 -16.88 87.47 5.22
C GLN A 441 -18.33 87.88 5.54
N GLY A 442 -19.04 87.17 6.42
CA GLY A 442 -20.40 87.50 6.86
C GLY A 442 -20.52 88.49 8.03
N GLY A 443 -19.41 89.02 8.56
CA GLY A 443 -19.37 89.78 9.81
C GLY A 443 -19.50 91.31 9.66
N GLY A 444 -20.64 91.81 9.19
CA GLY A 444 -20.93 93.25 9.17
C GLY A 444 -22.42 93.58 9.04
N GLY A 445 -23.17 93.57 10.16
CA GLY A 445 -24.54 94.11 10.16
C GLY A 445 -25.52 93.59 11.21
N SER A 446 -25.36 94.05 12.46
CA SER A 446 -26.41 94.55 13.37
C SER A 446 -27.86 93.95 13.36
N LYS A 447 -28.21 93.42 14.55
CA LYS A 447 -29.50 93.55 15.31
C LYS A 447 -30.75 92.74 14.92
N GLY A 448 -31.30 92.11 15.97
CA GLY A 448 -32.66 91.57 16.09
C GLY A 448 -32.65 90.05 15.99
N GLY A 449 -32.95 89.25 17.01
CA GLY A 449 -33.90 89.42 18.09
C GLY A 449 -34.66 88.10 18.21
N SER A 450 -34.34 87.32 19.24
CA SER A 450 -35.22 86.38 19.96
C SER A 450 -36.18 85.49 19.16
N ARG A 451 -35.91 84.17 19.12
CA ARG A 451 -36.56 83.19 20.03
C ARG A 451 -36.09 81.76 19.74
N ALA A 452 -35.43 81.21 20.75
CA ALA A 452 -35.27 79.79 20.96
C ALA A 452 -36.58 79.17 21.48
N GLY A 453 -36.82 77.91 21.12
CA GLY A 453 -37.90 77.06 21.60
C GLY A 453 -37.94 75.78 20.75
N SER A 454 -37.00 74.84 20.95
CA SER A 454 -37.05 73.76 21.95
C SER A 454 -37.59 72.44 21.39
N ARG A 455 -36.93 71.36 21.84
CA ARG A 455 -37.28 69.93 21.75
C ARG A 455 -37.09 69.28 20.38
N ALA A 456 -36.80 68.00 20.25
CA ALA A 456 -36.28 66.94 21.12
C ALA A 456 -36.12 65.70 20.23
N GLY A 457 -35.31 64.73 20.66
CA GLY A 457 -35.23 63.41 20.04
C GLY A 457 -34.22 63.38 18.90
N GLY A 458 -33.27 62.47 18.84
CA GLY A 458 -33.12 61.22 19.55
C GLY A 458 -32.06 60.48 18.75
N GLY A 459 -30.98 60.07 19.41
CA GLY A 459 -29.92 59.33 18.76
C GLY A 459 -30.47 58.03 18.15
N ARG A 460 -30.06 57.76 16.91
CA ARG A 460 -29.91 56.40 16.41
C ARG A 460 -28.51 56.27 15.84
N ARG A 461 -27.64 55.62 16.62
CA ARG A 461 -26.51 54.85 16.10
C ARG A 461 -27.08 53.72 15.23
N PRO A 462 -26.46 53.41 14.08
CA PRO A 462 -26.23 52.04 13.66
C PRO A 462 -24.79 51.70 14.08
N SER A 463 -24.58 51.00 15.19
CA SER A 463 -24.35 49.54 15.19
C SER A 463 -23.44 49.10 14.03
N ILE A 464 -22.13 49.24 14.27
CA ILE A 464 -21.14 48.28 13.79
C ILE A 464 -21.52 46.92 14.39
N SER A 465 -21.96 45.98 13.55
CA SER A 465 -21.64 44.55 13.64
C SER A 465 -22.58 43.74 12.74
N GLN A 466 -22.05 43.23 11.62
CA GLN A 466 -22.22 41.86 11.13
C GLN A 466 -21.56 41.83 9.75
N GLY A 467 -20.26 41.52 9.76
CA GLY A 467 -19.59 41.06 8.55
C GLY A 467 -20.09 39.66 8.19
N PRO A 468 -20.04 39.27 6.90
CA PRO A 468 -20.36 37.93 6.47
C PRO A 468 -19.40 36.92 7.10
N LYS A 469 -19.97 35.80 7.52
CA LYS A 469 -19.26 34.62 8.01
C LYS A 469 -18.37 34.04 6.91
N ASP A 470 -17.31 33.39 7.37
CA ASP A 470 -16.32 32.62 6.62
C ASP A 470 -16.88 31.78 5.46
N PRO A 471 -16.14 31.61 4.35
CA PRO A 471 -16.30 30.45 3.49
C PRO A 471 -15.55 29.27 4.13
N SER A 472 -16.22 28.53 4.99
CA SER A 472 -15.74 27.22 5.45
C SER A 472 -16.90 26.26 5.70
N GLU A 473 -17.53 25.81 4.61
CA GLU A 473 -18.30 24.57 4.58
C GLU A 473 -17.68 23.60 3.57
N ILE A 474 -16.55 23.00 3.98
CA ILE A 474 -16.16 21.68 3.51
C ILE A 474 -16.63 20.69 4.57
N ARG A 475 -17.83 20.15 4.36
CA ARG A 475 -18.43 18.96 4.95
C ARG A 475 -19.55 18.58 3.99
N ASN A 476 -19.54 17.46 3.27
CA ASN A 476 -19.26 16.11 3.71
C ASN A 476 -18.62 15.31 2.56
N MET A 477 -17.38 14.86 2.73
CA MET A 477 -17.01 13.56 2.16
C MET A 477 -17.72 12.50 3.02
N PRO A 478 -18.43 11.53 2.42
CA PRO A 478 -18.81 10.34 3.17
C PRO A 478 -17.53 9.67 3.64
N ALA A 479 -17.59 9.20 4.89
CA ALA A 479 -16.57 8.40 5.52
C ALA A 479 -16.01 7.39 4.52
N ALA A 480 -14.68 7.31 4.45
CA ALA A 480 -14.02 6.13 3.99
C ALA A 480 -14.72 4.94 4.67
N LEU A 481 -15.32 4.09 3.85
CA LEU A 481 -15.69 2.74 4.21
C LEU A 481 -14.41 2.09 4.75
N GLU A 482 -14.25 2.12 6.07
CA GLU A 482 -13.58 1.06 6.81
C GLU A 482 -14.41 -0.19 6.57
N ILE A 483 -14.21 -0.82 5.41
CA ILE A 483 -14.46 -2.25 5.29
C ILE A 483 -13.29 -2.88 6.03
N ASP A 484 -13.60 -3.15 7.29
CA ASP A 484 -12.94 -4.11 8.16
C ASP A 484 -12.90 -5.45 7.42
N SER A 485 -11.82 -5.67 6.67
CA SER A 485 -11.42 -6.99 6.22
C SER A 485 -10.25 -7.41 7.09
N GLU A 486 -10.54 -7.70 8.36
CA GLU A 486 -9.80 -8.71 9.13
C GLU A 486 -9.96 -10.05 8.39
N SER A 487 -9.17 -10.25 7.34
CA SER A 487 -8.83 -11.61 6.91
C SER A 487 -7.62 -12.03 7.73
N ASP A 488 -7.89 -12.75 8.81
CA ASP A 488 -6.99 -13.75 9.39
C ASP A 488 -6.51 -14.67 8.26
N LEU A 489 -5.41 -14.28 7.63
CA LEU A 489 -4.56 -15.19 6.87
C LEU A 489 -3.43 -15.58 7.79
N GLU A 490 -3.76 -16.46 8.72
CA GLU A 490 -2.78 -17.35 9.34
C GLU A 490 -2.04 -18.09 8.22
N ASP A 491 -0.71 -17.97 8.29
CA ASP A 491 0.32 -18.90 7.85
C ASP A 491 -0.12 -20.10 6.98
N ASP A 492 0.26 -20.12 5.69
CA ASP A 492 0.76 -21.37 5.07
C ASP A 492 1.57 -21.24 3.75
N ASP A 493 1.99 -20.04 3.32
CA ASP A 493 2.86 -19.89 2.13
C ASP A 493 4.36 -19.92 2.49
N LYS A 494 4.83 -21.02 3.08
CA LYS A 494 6.24 -21.40 2.99
C LYS A 494 6.36 -22.50 1.93
N PRO A 495 7.22 -22.35 0.91
CA PRO A 495 7.55 -23.49 0.05
C PRO A 495 8.06 -24.61 0.96
N GLN A 496 7.30 -25.71 1.00
CA GLN A 496 7.63 -26.86 1.82
C GLN A 496 9.02 -27.34 1.39
N SER A 497 9.96 -27.40 2.34
CA SER A 497 11.30 -27.94 2.07
C SER A 497 11.15 -29.32 1.43
N ILE A 498 11.95 -29.61 0.41
CA ILE A 498 12.04 -30.94 -0.23
C ILE A 498 12.23 -32.04 0.83
N GLU A 499 12.87 -31.71 1.95
CA GLU A 499 13.06 -32.59 3.10
C GLU A 499 11.74 -32.89 3.85
N TYR A 500 10.83 -31.92 3.94
CA TYR A 500 9.49 -32.12 4.51
C TYR A 500 8.63 -32.98 3.60
N MET A 501 8.70 -32.79 2.27
CA MET A 501 8.02 -33.65 1.28
C MET A 501 8.56 -35.08 1.28
N ARG A 502 9.88 -35.28 1.41
CA ARG A 502 10.47 -36.62 1.58
C ARG A 502 10.02 -37.28 2.87
N LYS A 503 9.90 -36.52 3.96
CA LYS A 503 9.45 -37.03 5.26
C LYS A 503 7.96 -37.41 5.25
N THR A 504 7.09 -36.60 4.64
CA THR A 504 5.67 -36.96 4.47
C THR A 504 5.47 -38.12 3.48
N MET A 505 6.31 -38.24 2.44
CA MET A 505 6.33 -39.42 1.57
C MET A 505 6.78 -40.68 2.31
N GLN A 506 7.85 -40.62 3.12
CA GLN A 506 8.26 -41.75 3.97
C GLN A 506 7.19 -42.13 5.00
N ASP A 507 6.54 -41.15 5.63
CA ASP A 507 5.48 -41.39 6.62
C ASP A 507 4.21 -41.96 5.97
N SER A 508 3.87 -41.54 4.75
CA SER A 508 2.72 -42.08 4.01
C SER A 508 2.97 -43.49 3.48
N VAL A 509 4.20 -43.80 3.05
CA VAL A 509 4.63 -45.17 2.69
C VAL A 509 4.65 -46.07 3.94
N GLY A 510 5.13 -45.57 5.08
CA GLY A 510 5.08 -46.26 6.36
C GLY A 510 3.65 -46.56 6.84
N ARG A 511 2.72 -45.61 6.67
CA ARG A 511 1.29 -45.80 6.99
C ARG A 511 0.60 -46.79 6.04
N ARG A 512 0.93 -46.80 4.75
CA ARG A 512 0.43 -47.81 3.79
C ARG A 512 0.95 -49.21 4.09
N SER A 513 2.23 -49.35 4.47
CA SER A 513 2.83 -50.61 4.90
C SER A 513 2.17 -51.18 6.19
N ASN A 514 1.88 -50.31 7.16
CA ASN A 514 1.19 -50.72 8.39
C ASN A 514 -0.31 -51.04 8.18
N ARG A 515 -0.98 -50.40 7.21
CA ARG A 515 -2.37 -50.72 6.85
C ARG A 515 -2.49 -52.05 6.10
N SER A 516 -1.49 -52.39 5.27
CA SER A 516 -1.33 -53.70 4.65
C SER A 516 -1.14 -54.81 5.69
N LYS A 517 -0.26 -54.61 6.68
CA LYS A 517 -0.04 -55.60 7.76
C LYS A 517 -1.26 -55.80 8.69
N LYS A 518 -2.11 -54.79 8.87
CA LYS A 518 -3.36 -54.93 9.64
C LYS A 518 -4.44 -55.73 8.88
N ASN A 519 -4.51 -55.62 7.55
CA ASN A 519 -5.45 -56.40 6.73
C ASN A 519 -5.08 -57.88 6.62
N VAL A 520 -3.80 -58.25 6.77
CA VAL A 520 -3.37 -59.67 6.78
C VAL A 520 -3.62 -60.35 8.13
N ARG A 521 -3.72 -59.61 9.24
CA ARG A 521 -4.06 -60.16 10.57
C ARG A 521 -5.57 -60.24 10.87
N GLY A 522 -6.42 -59.63 10.05
CA GLY A 522 -7.89 -59.69 10.18
C GLY A 522 -8.55 -60.85 9.39
N ARG A 523 -7.76 -61.68 8.71
CA ARG A 523 -8.19 -62.92 8.04
C ARG A 523 -7.34 -64.08 8.56
N LYS A 524 -7.56 -64.46 9.81
CA LYS A 524 -7.29 -65.81 10.33
C LYS A 524 -8.40 -66.17 11.31
#